data_AF-A0A3D3HXG6-F1
#
_entry.id   AF-A0A3D3HXG6-F1
#
_cell.length_a   1.000
_cell.length_b   1.000
_cell.length_c   1.000
_cell.angle_alpha   90.00
_cell.angle_beta   90.00
_cell.angle_gamma   90.00
#
_symmetry.space_group_name_H-M   'P 1'
#
loop_
_entity.id
_entity.type
_entity.pdbx_description
1 polymer ?
#
loop_
_entity_poly.entity_id
_entity_poly.type
_entity_poly.pdbx_seq_one_letter_code
_entity_poly.pdbx_strand_id
1 'polypeptide(L)' 'GKDKTQEEVFHTFNWLYQNAKQIVLCSDRPPRELMSFSDRLRTRLESGLVADIAPPDTETRIAILRMKAQER' A
#
# COMPACT_ATOMS: atom_id res chain seq x y z
N GLY A 1 6.63 -3.15 22.14
CA GLY A 1 7.30 -2.31 21.12
C GLY A 1 6.48 -2.27 19.85
N LYS A 2 6.45 -3.39 19.11
CA LYS A 2 5.68 -3.52 17.85
C LYS A 2 4.17 -3.34 18.01
N ASP A 3 3.57 -3.83 19.10
CA ASP A 3 2.11 -3.74 19.29
C ASP A 3 1.64 -2.30 19.49
N LYS A 4 2.42 -1.51 20.23
CA LYS A 4 2.14 -0.09 20.48
C LYS A 4 2.17 0.74 19.20
N THR A 5 3.14 0.46 18.32
CA THR A 5 3.24 1.12 17.00
C THR A 5 2.06 0.73 16.10
N GLN A 6 1.63 -0.53 16.11
CA GLN A 6 0.44 -0.94 15.33
C GLN A 6 -0.85 -0.29 15.83
N GLU A 7 -0.95 -0.08 17.15
CA GLU A 7 -2.09 0.59 17.77
C GLU A 7 -2.15 2.08 17.38
N GLU A 8 -1.00 2.78 17.42
CA GLU A 8 -0.87 4.15 16.91
C GLU A 8 -1.26 4.28 15.43
N VAL A 9 -0.79 3.35 14.58
CA VAL A 9 -1.16 3.31 13.16
C VAL A 9 -2.66 3.11 12.98
N PHE A 10 -3.28 2.23 13.77
CA PHE A 10 -4.72 2.00 13.73
C PHE A 10 -5.53 3.25 14.12
N HIS A 11 -5.12 3.96 15.17
CA HIS A 11 -5.78 5.20 15.58
C HIS A 11 -5.63 6.30 14.53
N THR A 12 -4.41 6.47 14.00
CA THR A 12 -4.13 7.43 12.93
C THR A 12 -4.95 7.14 11.68
N PHE A 13 -4.97 5.87 11.24
CA PHE A 13 -5.76 5.43 10.10
C PHE A 13 -7.25 5.72 10.30
N ASN A 14 -7.82 5.36 11.45
CA ASN A 14 -9.24 5.58 11.71
C ASN A 14 -9.58 7.06 11.75
N TRP A 15 -8.74 7.89 12.37
CA TRP A 15 -8.97 9.33 12.40
C TRP A 15 -8.98 9.92 10.98
N LEU A 16 -7.99 9.56 10.15
CA LEU A 16 -7.94 9.99 8.75
C LEU A 16 -9.15 9.50 7.95
N TYR A 17 -9.52 8.24 8.12
CA TYR A 17 -10.66 7.61 7.43
C TYR A 17 -11.99 8.28 7.81
N GLN A 18 -12.23 8.51 9.11
CA GLN A 18 -13.44 9.19 9.61
C GLN A 18 -13.53 10.64 9.14
N ASN A 19 -12.39 11.30 8.91
CA ASN A 19 -12.31 12.67 8.39
C ASN A 19 -12.26 12.74 6.85
N ALA A 20 -12.61 11.64 6.16
CA ALA A 20 -12.61 11.52 4.70
C ALA A 20 -11.28 11.97 4.05
N LYS A 21 -10.15 11.71 4.73
CA LYS A 21 -8.82 11.97 4.19
C LYS A 21 -8.39 10.80 3.31
N GLN A 22 -7.75 11.11 2.19
CA GLN A 22 -7.20 10.08 1.30
C GLN A 22 -6.02 9.39 1.98
N ILE A 23 -6.04 8.06 1.97
CA ILE A 23 -4.98 7.22 2.53
C ILE A 23 -4.47 6.31 1.41
N VAL A 24 -3.16 6.31 1.19
CA VAL A 24 -2.48 5.41 0.25
C VAL A 24 -1.43 4.64 1.02
N LEU A 25 -1.43 3.32 0.85
CA LEU A 25 -0.49 2.41 1.48
C LEU A 25 0.11 1.50 0.41
N CYS A 26 1.42 1.28 0.49
CA CYS A 26 2.14 0.39 -0.40
C CYS A 26 2.73 -0.75 0.43
N SER A 27 2.64 -1.96 -0.08
CA SER A 27 3.28 -3.14 0.51
C SER A 27 3.76 -4.07 -0.60
N ASP A 28 4.80 -4.83 -0.26
CA ASP A 28 5.32 -5.96 -1.04
C ASP A 28 4.38 -7.17 -1.05
N ARG A 29 3.35 -7.19 -0.18
CA ARG A 29 2.41 -8.31 -0.03
C ARG A 29 0.96 -7.81 -0.02
N PRO A 30 0.00 -8.65 -0.46
CA PRO A 30 -1.40 -8.31 -0.36
C PRO A 30 -1.83 -8.17 1.11
N PRO A 31 -2.90 -7.39 1.41
CA PRO A 31 -3.38 -7.17 2.77
C PRO A 31 -3.61 -8.44 3.60
N ARG A 32 -3.99 -9.56 2.96
CA ARG A 32 -4.23 -10.86 3.61
C ARG A 32 -2.97 -11.48 4.21
N GLU A 33 -1.82 -11.25 3.59
CA GLU A 33 -0.53 -11.85 3.97
C GLU A 33 0.25 -10.99 4.97
N LEU A 34 -0.30 -9.82 5.33
CA LEU A 34 0.25 -8.93 6.34
C LEU A 34 0.02 -9.46 7.76
N MET A 35 0.66 -10.59 8.09
CA MET A 35 0.55 -11.23 9.42
C MET A 35 1.00 -10.33 10.57
N SER A 36 1.85 -9.35 10.29
CA SER A 36 2.27 -8.34 11.26
C SER A 36 1.17 -7.32 11.56
N PHE A 37 0.03 -7.30 10.87
CA PHE A 37 -1.06 -6.37 11.14
C PHE A 37 -2.24 -7.09 11.82
N SER A 38 -2.87 -6.38 12.75
CA SER A 38 -4.13 -6.83 13.38
C SER A 38 -5.21 -7.13 12.33
N ASP A 39 -6.06 -8.14 12.58
CA ASP A 39 -7.15 -8.53 11.67
C ASP A 39 -8.05 -7.35 11.29
N ARG A 40 -8.38 -6.49 12.27
CA ARG A 40 -9.17 -5.27 12.06
C ARG A 40 -8.58 -4.33 11.02
N LEU A 41 -7.26 -4.22 10.95
CA LEU A 41 -6.57 -3.34 9.99
C LEU A 41 -6.53 -4.01 8.60
N ARG A 42 -6.32 -5.32 8.53
CA ARG A 42 -6.40 -6.09 7.28
C ARG A 42 -7.77 -5.97 6.61
N THR A 43 -8.86 -6.14 7.36
CA THR A 43 -10.23 -5.96 6.83
C THR A 43 -10.47 -4.56 6.26
N ARG A 44 -9.88 -3.52 6.87
CA ARG A 44 -10.03 -2.13 6.38
C ARG A 44 -9.26 -1.90 5.09
N LEU A 45 -8.05 -2.45 4.96
CA LEU A 45 -7.27 -2.37 3.72
C LEU A 45 -8.01 -3.08 2.57
N GLU A 46 -8.62 -4.24 2.84
CA GLU A 46 -9.42 -4.98 1.86
C GLU A 46 -10.72 -4.27 1.47
N SER A 47 -11.26 -3.40 2.33
CA SER A 47 -12.46 -2.62 2.00
C SER A 47 -12.21 -1.44 1.05
N GLY A 48 -10.94 -1.12 0.79
CA GLY A 48 -10.53 -0.06 -0.14
C GLY A 48 -10.22 -0.57 -1.55
N LEU A 49 -9.60 0.30 -2.35
CA LEU A 49 -9.05 -0.10 -3.65
C LEU A 49 -7.73 -0.84 -3.44
N VAL A 50 -7.67 -2.11 -3.82
CA VAL A 50 -6.45 -2.91 -3.85
C VAL A 50 -6.00 -3.05 -5.30
N ALA A 51 -4.82 -2.49 -5.61
CA ALA A 51 -4.21 -2.60 -6.92
C ALA A 51 -2.89 -3.38 -6.78
N ASP A 52 -2.73 -4.42 -7.62
CA ASP A 52 -1.49 -5.18 -7.69
C ASP A 52 -0.53 -4.53 -8.70
N ILE A 53 0.77 -4.60 -8.42
CA ILE A 53 1.83 -4.09 -9.30
C ILE A 53 2.69 -5.27 -9.72
N ALA A 54 2.37 -5.80 -10.90
CA ALA A 54 3.14 -6.87 -11.51
C ALA A 54 4.39 -6.34 -12.22
N PRO A 55 5.43 -7.18 -12.40
CA PRO A 55 6.55 -6.86 -13.27
C PRO A 55 6.08 -6.48 -14.69
N PRO A 56 6.57 -5.37 -15.26
CA PRO A 56 6.20 -4.96 -16.61
C PRO A 56 6.70 -5.95 -17.66
N ASP A 57 5.96 -6.07 -18.77
CA ASP A 57 6.36 -6.85 -19.93
C ASP A 57 7.57 -6.23 -20.65
N THR A 58 8.15 -6.96 -21.61
CA THR A 58 9.36 -6.52 -22.32
C THR A 58 9.15 -5.18 -23.02
N GLU A 59 7.99 -4.96 -23.62
CA GLU A 59 7.67 -3.71 -24.33
C GLU A 59 7.61 -2.53 -23.35
N THR A 60 6.88 -2.67 -22.24
CA THR A 60 6.78 -1.64 -21.19
C THR A 60 8.14 -1.39 -20.53
N ARG A 61 8.96 -2.44 -20.32
CA ARG A 61 10.33 -2.28 -19.82
C ARG A 61 11.20 -1.43 -20.75
N ILE A 62 11.14 -1.67 -22.05
CA ILE A 62 11.87 -0.86 -23.05
C ILE A 62 11.37 0.59 -23.02
N ALA A 63 10.06 0.81 -22.93
CA ALA A 63 9.47 2.15 -22.84
C ALA A 63 9.97 2.91 -21.59
N ILE A 64 9.94 2.26 -20.41
CA ILE A 64 10.46 2.84 -19.16
C ILE A 64 11.94 3.21 -19.32
N LEU A 65 12.77 2.33 -19.88
CA LEU A 65 14.19 2.59 -20.10
C LEU A 65 14.44 3.78 -21.04
N ARG A 66 13.66 3.89 -22.13
CA ARG A 66 13.74 5.03 -23.05
C ARG A 66 13.36 6.33 -22.37
N MET A 67 12.28 6.34 -21.58
CA MET A 67 11.87 7.52 -20.79
C MET A 67 12.98 7.94 -19.82
N LYS A 68 13.51 7.01 -19.02
CA LYS A 68 14.58 7.30 -18.06
C LYS A 68 15.88 7.78 -18.71
N ALA A 69 16.19 7.32 -19.92
CA ALA A 69 17.38 7.77 -20.66
C ALA A 69 17.25 9.21 -21.17
N GLN A 70 16.01 9.68 -21.38
CA GLN A 70 15.70 11.04 -21.83
C GLN A 70 15.60 12.03 -20.66
N GLU A 71 15.29 11.58 -19.44
CA GLU A 71 15.23 12.38 -18.20
C GLU A 71 16.61 12.83 -17.66
N ARG A 72 17.61 13.01 -18.52
CA ARG A 72 18.95 13.48 -18.11
C ARG A 72 18.94 14.91 -17.59
#